data_AF-A0A7C0UCQ9-F1
#
_entry.id   AF-A0A7C0UCQ9-F1
#
_cell.length_a   1.000
_cell.length_b   1.000
_cell.length_c   1.000
_cell.angle_alpha   90.00
_cell.angle_beta   90.00
_cell.angle_gamma   90.00
#
_symmetry.space_group_name_H-M   'P 1'
#
loop_
_entity.id
_entity.type
_entity.pdbx_description
1 polymer ?
#
loop_
_entity_poly.entity_id
_entity_poly.type
_entity_poly.pdbx_seq_one_letter_code
_entity_poly.pdbx_strand_id
1 'polypeptide(L)'
;MKKLPLIDCQDLRFSSKLSENRINQAQQFLGATVVQRVLCFALYLLGVNRKAIAQLLSIPAETAKSIIKVINRDGLGALEDRRRRFSTFLPRMQPEPAPIILKDEEDYVVVDLGVGGRCLKLSRQDPLQLKIVLLSMLNNGLLRKREVAEAIKLTPSHTATLSRRLSEEGAGSLVDRRQGQKQEYRVSPPVKAELIQQFAVDIITSGQTSGSKISTELKDRCNISVPARTVRYHLAQMGLGQIKQSLPRLLAEVKKTSNNYSST
;
A
#
# COMPACT_ATOMS: atom_id res chain seq x y z
N MET A 1 -15.64 39.06 7.15
CA MET A 1 -15.30 39.30 8.56
C MET A 1 -16.35 40.21 9.16
N LYS A 2 -17.00 39.84 10.27
CA LYS A 2 -17.88 40.76 11.01
C LYS A 2 -16.99 41.85 11.62
N LYS A 3 -17.28 43.12 11.36
CA LYS A 3 -16.59 44.23 12.03
C LYS A 3 -16.97 44.20 13.51
N LEU A 4 -15.99 44.15 14.40
CA LEU A 4 -16.24 44.34 15.82
C LEU A 4 -16.76 45.77 16.04
N PRO A 5 -17.76 45.97 16.92
CA PRO A 5 -18.24 47.30 17.24
C PRO A 5 -17.08 48.12 17.85
N LEU A 6 -16.97 49.38 17.45
CA LEU A 6 -16.04 50.32 18.08
C LEU A 6 -16.49 50.50 19.53
N ILE A 7 -15.61 50.17 20.47
CA ILE A 7 -15.87 50.35 21.89
C ILE A 7 -15.47 51.78 22.25
N ASP A 8 -16.45 52.64 22.51
CA ASP A 8 -16.22 53.96 23.08
C ASP A 8 -16.32 53.87 24.61
N CYS A 9 -15.24 54.27 25.29
CA CYS A 9 -15.14 54.24 26.75
C CYS A 9 -15.29 55.63 27.38
N GLN A 10 -15.56 56.69 26.62
CA GLN A 10 -15.59 58.07 27.13
C GLN A 10 -16.72 58.31 28.14
N ASP A 11 -17.87 57.67 27.96
CA ASP A 11 -19.03 57.81 28.85
C ASP A 11 -19.03 56.80 30.02
N LEU A 12 -18.02 55.92 30.11
CA LEU A 12 -17.94 54.90 31.14
C LEU A 12 -17.36 55.46 32.45
N ARG A 13 -18.08 55.27 33.55
CA ARG A 13 -17.60 55.58 34.90
C ARG A 13 -16.88 54.38 35.51
N PHE A 14 -15.55 54.43 35.55
CA PHE A 14 -14.73 53.41 36.19
C PHE A 14 -14.65 53.65 37.70
N SER A 15 -15.03 52.64 38.50
CA SER A 15 -14.82 52.65 39.95
C SER A 15 -13.44 52.07 40.29
N SER A 16 -12.59 52.87 40.93
CA SER A 16 -11.25 52.44 41.37
C SER A 16 -11.31 51.22 42.29
N LYS A 17 -12.19 51.24 43.30
CA LYS A 17 -12.38 50.13 44.24
C LYS A 17 -12.81 48.82 43.58
N LEU A 18 -13.75 48.90 42.62
CA LEU A 18 -14.18 47.69 41.89
C LEU A 18 -13.10 47.20 40.92
N SER A 19 -12.38 48.12 40.26
CA SER A 19 -11.27 47.79 39.37
C SER A 19 -10.18 47.04 40.12
N GLU A 20 -9.75 47.56 41.27
CA GLU A 20 -8.72 46.96 42.12
C GLU A 20 -9.12 45.56 42.59
N ASN A 21 -10.35 45.40 43.12
CA ASN A 21 -10.85 44.09 43.56
C ASN A 21 -10.87 43.06 42.42
N ARG A 22 -11.34 43.45 41.23
CA ARG A 22 -11.41 42.56 40.05
C ARG A 22 -10.03 42.20 39.50
N ILE A 23 -9.10 43.16 39.50
CA ILE A 23 -7.71 42.91 39.09
C ILE A 23 -7.05 41.94 40.08
N ASN A 24 -7.19 42.17 41.39
CA ASN A 24 -6.64 41.28 42.42
C ASN A 24 -7.20 39.85 42.30
N GLN A 25 -8.51 39.72 42.07
CA GLN A 25 -9.15 38.44 41.80
C GLN A 25 -8.60 37.77 40.53
N ALA A 26 -8.45 38.52 39.44
CA ALA A 26 -7.87 37.99 38.20
C ALA A 26 -6.41 37.57 38.38
N GLN A 27 -5.63 38.27 39.19
CA GLN A 27 -4.24 37.92 39.49
C GLN A 27 -4.13 36.60 40.26
N GLN A 28 -5.09 36.29 41.14
CA GLN A 28 -5.13 35.00 41.86
C GLN A 28 -5.34 33.82 40.89
N PHE A 29 -6.15 33.98 39.84
CA PHE A 29 -6.46 32.91 38.90
C PHE A 29 -5.49 32.81 37.72
N LEU A 30 -5.04 33.95 37.18
CA LEU A 30 -4.24 34.01 35.95
C LEU A 30 -2.75 34.32 36.19
N GLY A 31 -2.41 34.84 37.38
CA GLY A 31 -1.08 35.34 37.70
C GLY A 31 -0.85 36.80 37.29
N ALA A 32 -0.08 37.52 38.09
CA ALA A 32 0.16 38.96 37.93
C ALA A 32 0.73 39.33 36.54
N THR A 33 1.69 38.57 36.04
CA THR A 33 2.35 38.81 34.75
C THR A 33 1.37 38.66 33.57
N VAL A 34 0.46 37.69 33.64
CA VAL A 34 -0.54 37.46 32.58
C VAL A 34 -1.54 38.61 32.57
N VAL A 35 -2.06 38.99 33.75
CA VAL A 35 -3.00 40.10 33.89
C VAL A 35 -2.38 41.39 33.37
N GLN A 36 -1.11 41.67 33.70
CA GLN A 36 -0.40 42.84 33.19
C GLN A 36 -0.27 42.84 31.66
N ARG A 37 0.01 41.69 31.04
CA ARG A 37 0.07 41.56 29.57
C ARG A 37 -1.29 41.74 28.91
N VAL A 38 -2.36 41.21 29.52
CA VAL A 38 -3.74 41.37 29.06
C VAL A 38 -4.15 42.84 29.10
N LEU A 39 -3.92 43.54 30.22
CA LEU A 39 -4.24 44.96 30.36
C LEU A 39 -3.42 45.82 29.39
N CYS A 40 -2.12 45.53 29.24
CA CYS A 40 -1.25 46.22 28.27
C CYS A 40 -1.79 46.10 26.84
N PHE A 41 -2.22 44.91 26.44
CA PHE A 41 -2.73 44.68 25.10
C PHE A 41 -4.13 45.25 24.89
N ALA A 42 -5.00 45.17 25.90
CA ALA A 42 -6.35 45.75 25.86
C ALA A 42 -6.30 47.28 25.66
N LEU A 43 -5.45 47.98 26.41
CA LEU A 43 -5.27 49.43 26.27
C LEU A 43 -4.70 49.79 24.89
N TYR A 44 -3.80 48.97 24.35
CA TYR A 44 -3.29 49.15 22.99
C TYR A 44 -4.40 49.00 21.93
N LEU A 45 -5.29 48.01 22.08
CA LEU A 45 -6.44 47.83 21.18
C LEU A 45 -7.45 48.98 21.26
N LEU A 46 -7.58 49.60 22.43
CA LEU A 46 -8.40 50.80 22.64
C LEU A 46 -7.72 52.10 22.13
N GLY A 47 -6.55 52.00 21.50
CA GLY A 47 -5.87 53.13 20.84
C GLY A 47 -4.98 53.97 21.77
N VAL A 48 -4.72 53.53 23.01
CA VAL A 48 -3.84 54.26 23.93
C VAL A 48 -2.38 54.18 23.46
N ASN A 49 -1.64 55.29 23.56
CA ASN A 49 -0.26 55.33 23.14
C ASN A 49 0.64 54.45 24.04
N ARG A 50 1.72 53.89 23.46
CA ARG A 50 2.60 52.94 24.17
C ARG A 50 3.28 53.52 25.42
N LYS A 51 3.60 54.81 25.41
CA LYS A 51 4.27 55.50 26.54
C LYS A 51 3.32 55.68 27.73
N ALA A 52 2.07 56.04 27.47
CA ALA A 52 1.02 56.19 28.45
C ALA A 52 0.64 54.83 29.06
N ILE A 53 0.57 53.76 28.25
CA ILE A 53 0.37 52.40 28.77
C ILE A 53 1.51 52.02 29.71
N ALA A 54 2.76 52.30 29.32
CA ALA A 54 3.94 51.99 30.12
C ALA A 54 3.93 52.73 31.47
N GLN A 55 3.57 54.01 31.47
CA GLN A 55 3.40 54.81 32.69
C GLN A 55 2.26 54.27 33.57
N LEU A 56 1.09 54.01 32.97
CA LEU A 56 -0.10 53.55 33.69
C LEU A 56 0.11 52.18 34.37
N LEU A 57 0.82 51.27 33.71
CA LEU A 57 1.14 49.94 34.24
C LEU A 57 2.46 49.87 35.01
N SER A 58 3.14 51.02 35.18
CA SER A 58 4.46 51.11 35.82
C SER A 58 5.49 50.13 35.26
N ILE A 59 5.56 50.01 33.92
CA ILE A 59 6.53 49.17 33.21
C ILE A 59 7.43 50.00 32.28
N PRO A 60 8.62 49.49 31.92
CA PRO A 60 9.45 50.12 30.89
C PRO A 60 8.72 50.18 29.54
N ALA A 61 8.91 51.26 28.79
CA ALA A 61 8.30 51.45 27.47
C ALA A 61 8.70 50.33 26.47
N GLU A 62 9.94 49.83 26.54
CA GLU A 62 10.40 48.72 25.72
C GLU A 62 9.72 47.39 26.10
N THR A 63 9.34 47.21 27.37
CA THR A 63 8.56 46.04 27.82
C THR A 63 7.16 46.07 27.23
N ALA A 64 6.46 47.21 27.28
CA ALA A 64 5.14 47.37 26.66
C ALA A 64 5.20 47.10 25.14
N LYS A 65 6.21 47.62 24.45
CA LYS A 65 6.46 47.37 23.02
C LYS A 65 6.72 45.90 22.72
N SER A 66 7.53 45.23 23.55
CA SER A 66 7.82 43.80 23.42
C SER A 66 6.55 42.96 23.59
N ILE A 67 5.76 43.23 24.64
CA ILE A 67 4.48 42.55 24.90
C ILE A 67 3.55 42.67 23.69
N ILE A 68 3.32 43.89 23.19
CA ILE A 68 2.44 44.14 22.04
C ILE A 68 2.94 43.42 20.79
N LYS A 69 4.25 43.49 20.51
CA LYS A 69 4.86 42.84 19.33
C LYS A 69 4.68 41.32 19.39
N VAL A 70 4.91 40.72 20.55
CA VAL A 70 4.87 39.27 20.73
C VAL A 70 3.43 38.74 20.68
N ILE A 71 2.47 39.46 21.28
CA ILE A 71 1.04 39.10 21.19
C ILE A 71 0.51 39.22 19.75
N ASN A 72 0.88 40.27 19.01
CA ASN A 72 0.47 40.41 17.60
C ASN A 72 1.04 39.31 16.69
N ARG A 73 2.21 38.75 17.03
CA ARG A 73 2.87 37.69 16.24
C ARG A 73 2.33 36.30 16.58
N ASP A 74 2.25 35.99 17.86
CA ASP A 74 2.07 34.62 18.36
C ASP A 74 0.71 34.41 19.07
N GLY A 75 -0.16 35.43 19.09
CA GLY A 75 -1.52 35.36 19.60
C GLY A 75 -1.60 35.12 21.11
N LEU A 76 -2.61 34.35 21.54
CA LEU A 76 -2.86 34.07 22.96
C LEU A 76 -1.69 33.36 23.68
N GLY A 77 -0.90 32.56 22.96
CA GLY A 77 0.29 31.89 23.52
C GLY A 77 1.39 32.88 23.98
N ALA A 78 1.33 34.15 23.55
CA ALA A 78 2.22 35.20 24.05
C ALA A 78 1.90 35.69 25.48
N LEU A 79 0.70 35.41 25.98
CA LEU A 79 0.32 35.76 27.34
C LEU A 79 1.03 34.90 28.39
N GLU A 80 1.56 33.74 27.99
CA GLU A 80 2.25 32.78 28.85
C GLU A 80 3.74 33.07 29.05
N ASP A 81 4.27 32.53 30.15
CA ASP A 81 5.72 32.43 30.31
C ASP A 81 6.30 31.35 29.40
N ARG A 82 6.99 31.78 28.33
CA ARG A 82 7.67 30.91 27.35
C ARG A 82 8.84 30.11 27.92
N ARG A 83 9.29 30.41 29.15
CA ARG A 83 10.28 29.58 29.84
C ARG A 83 9.69 28.24 30.28
N ARG A 84 8.36 28.12 30.32
CA ARG A 84 7.68 26.85 30.56
C ARG A 84 7.57 26.07 29.25
N ARG A 85 8.00 24.80 29.27
CA ARG A 85 7.93 23.90 28.11
C ARG A 85 6.51 23.57 27.63
N PHE A 86 5.49 23.85 28.44
CA PHE A 86 4.10 23.52 28.16
C PHE A 86 3.19 24.70 28.40
N SER A 87 2.31 24.98 27.42
CA SER A 87 1.22 25.95 27.54
C SER A 87 0.15 25.43 28.50
N THR A 88 -0.32 26.29 29.40
CA THR A 88 -1.48 26.04 30.28
C THR A 88 -2.79 26.63 29.73
N PHE A 89 -2.70 27.56 28.77
CA PHE A 89 -3.82 28.28 28.17
C PHE A 89 -4.34 27.64 26.88
N LEU A 90 -3.47 26.99 26.10
CA LEU A 90 -3.91 26.22 24.94
C LEU A 90 -4.40 24.84 25.39
N PRO A 91 -5.51 24.30 24.83
CA PRO A 91 -5.82 22.89 25.00
C PRO A 91 -4.58 22.11 24.59
N ARG A 92 -4.16 21.14 25.44
CA ARG A 92 -3.06 20.25 25.09
C ARG A 92 -3.32 19.78 23.67
N MET A 93 -2.41 20.09 22.73
CA MET A 93 -2.42 19.42 21.43
C MET A 93 -2.58 17.95 21.77
N GLN A 94 -3.66 17.33 21.30
CA GLN A 94 -3.80 15.89 21.46
C GLN A 94 -2.47 15.31 20.96
N PRO A 95 -1.82 14.41 21.72
CA PRO A 95 -0.59 13.81 21.24
C PRO A 95 -0.88 13.32 19.82
N GLU A 96 -0.01 13.68 18.87
CA GLU A 96 -0.13 13.18 17.51
C GLU A 96 -0.43 11.68 17.61
N PRO A 97 -1.48 11.18 16.92
CA PRO A 97 -1.79 9.76 16.99
C PRO A 97 -0.52 9.00 16.67
N ALA A 98 -0.19 8.01 17.50
CA ALA A 98 1.03 7.25 17.32
C ALA A 98 1.08 6.73 15.88
N PRO A 99 2.26 6.70 15.24
CA PRO A 99 2.37 6.26 13.86
C PRO A 99 1.79 4.86 13.72
N ILE A 100 1.12 4.60 12.60
CA ILE A 100 0.62 3.27 12.29
C ILE A 100 1.82 2.35 12.08
N ILE A 101 1.84 1.21 12.77
CA ILE A 101 2.97 0.28 12.78
C ILE A 101 2.53 -1.11 12.33
N LEU A 102 3.41 -1.79 11.61
CA LEU A 102 3.27 -3.20 11.28
C LEU A 102 4.05 -4.05 12.28
N LYS A 103 3.38 -5.06 12.84
CA LYS A 103 3.99 -6.12 13.63
C LYS A 103 3.82 -7.43 12.87
N ASP A 104 4.91 -8.13 12.69
CA ASP A 104 4.93 -9.42 12.00
C ASP A 104 4.89 -10.56 13.02
N GLU A 105 3.83 -11.39 12.97
CA GLU A 105 3.65 -12.58 13.78
C GLU A 105 3.60 -13.83 12.86
N GLU A 106 3.73 -15.03 13.43
CA GLU A 106 3.85 -16.29 12.65
C GLU A 106 2.63 -16.55 11.76
N ASP A 107 1.43 -16.38 12.30
CA ASP A 107 0.16 -16.64 11.60
C ASP A 107 -0.55 -15.38 11.11
N TYR A 108 -0.16 -14.21 11.64
CA TYR A 108 -0.85 -12.95 11.41
C TYR A 108 0.13 -11.81 11.15
N VAL A 109 -0.31 -10.85 10.35
CA VAL A 109 0.29 -9.52 10.30
C VAL A 109 -0.65 -8.56 11.03
N VAL A 110 -0.13 -7.86 12.02
CA VAL A 110 -0.92 -6.95 12.86
C VAL A 110 -0.61 -5.50 12.49
N VAL A 111 -1.65 -4.77 12.06
CA VAL A 111 -1.58 -3.32 11.86
C VAL A 111 -2.05 -2.63 13.13
N ASP A 112 -1.13 -1.99 13.84
CA ASP A 112 -1.43 -1.19 15.02
C ASP A 112 -1.77 0.24 14.57
N LEU A 113 -3.01 0.68 14.82
CA LEU A 113 -3.50 1.99 14.36
C LEU A 113 -3.08 3.15 15.28
N GLY A 114 -2.27 2.89 16.32
CA GLY A 114 -1.76 3.93 17.21
C GLY A 114 -2.78 4.52 18.17
N VAL A 115 -3.98 3.91 18.27
CA VAL A 115 -5.08 4.36 19.14
C VAL A 115 -5.56 3.19 20.00
N GLY A 116 -5.18 3.20 21.28
CA GLY A 116 -5.83 2.43 22.36
C GLY A 116 -6.22 0.99 22.02
N GLY A 117 -5.25 0.13 21.67
CA GLY A 117 -5.48 -1.31 21.42
C GLY A 117 -6.24 -1.63 20.12
N ARG A 118 -6.50 -0.63 19.26
CA ARG A 118 -7.10 -0.85 17.95
C ARG A 118 -6.07 -1.41 16.97
N CYS A 119 -6.10 -2.73 16.83
CA CYS A 119 -5.25 -3.45 15.90
C CYS A 119 -6.11 -4.18 14.87
N LEU A 120 -5.67 -4.15 13.61
CA LEU A 120 -6.22 -4.98 12.55
C LEU A 120 -5.32 -6.21 12.37
N LYS A 121 -5.84 -7.39 12.70
CA LYS A 121 -5.13 -8.66 12.49
C LYS A 121 -5.48 -9.23 11.12
N LEU A 122 -4.47 -9.45 10.29
CA LEU A 122 -4.61 -10.01 8.94
C LEU A 122 -3.99 -11.40 8.92
N SER A 123 -4.76 -12.43 8.58
CA SER A 123 -4.24 -13.80 8.51
C SER A 123 -3.27 -13.96 7.35
N ARG A 124 -2.16 -14.66 7.58
CA ARG A 124 -1.24 -15.05 6.51
C ARG A 124 -1.82 -16.14 5.60
N GLN A 125 -2.90 -16.82 6.03
CA GLN A 125 -3.62 -17.82 5.23
C GLN A 125 -4.48 -17.19 4.13
N ASP A 126 -4.80 -15.90 4.23
CA ASP A 126 -5.46 -15.12 3.17
C ASP A 126 -4.49 -14.08 2.58
N PRO A 127 -3.59 -14.49 1.67
CA PRO A 127 -2.61 -13.58 1.07
C PRO A 127 -3.26 -12.52 0.18
N LEU A 128 -4.50 -12.73 -0.29
CA LEU A 128 -5.20 -11.75 -1.11
C LEU A 128 -5.73 -10.61 -0.23
N GLN A 129 -6.43 -10.93 0.86
CA GLN A 129 -6.89 -9.95 1.83
C GLN A 129 -5.70 -9.15 2.41
N LEU A 130 -4.63 -9.85 2.80
CA LEU A 130 -3.39 -9.22 3.28
C LEU A 130 -2.88 -8.15 2.29
N LYS A 131 -2.74 -8.52 1.01
CA LYS A 131 -2.29 -7.59 -0.03
C LYS A 131 -3.24 -6.42 -0.21
N ILE A 132 -4.55 -6.68 -0.28
CA ILE A 132 -5.55 -5.62 -0.49
C ILE A 132 -5.46 -4.57 0.61
N VAL A 133 -5.43 -5.00 1.88
CA VAL A 133 -5.41 -4.08 3.02
C VAL A 133 -4.10 -3.31 3.08
N LEU A 134 -2.95 -4.00 3.03
CA LEU A 134 -1.65 -3.35 3.20
C LEU A 134 -1.29 -2.43 2.03
N LEU A 135 -1.63 -2.80 0.79
CA LEU A 135 -1.44 -1.93 -0.37
C LEU A 135 -2.40 -0.73 -0.35
N SER A 136 -3.62 -0.89 0.16
CA SER A 136 -4.54 0.24 0.34
C SER A 136 -3.99 1.25 1.36
N MET A 137 -3.45 0.76 2.47
CA MET A 137 -2.78 1.60 3.47
C MET A 137 -1.52 2.29 2.91
N LEU A 138 -0.75 1.60 2.06
CA LEU A 138 0.40 2.19 1.35
C LEU A 138 -0.04 3.33 0.41
N ASN A 139 -1.07 3.10 -0.41
CA ASN A 139 -1.58 4.12 -1.35
C ASN A 139 -2.09 5.39 -0.64
N ASN A 140 -2.55 5.26 0.60
CA ASN A 140 -3.03 6.38 1.43
C ASN A 140 -1.95 6.98 2.35
N GLY A 141 -0.68 6.58 2.19
CA GLY A 141 0.43 7.12 2.97
C GLY A 141 0.43 6.71 4.45
N LEU A 142 -0.38 5.71 4.82
CA LEU A 142 -0.49 5.21 6.20
C LEU A 142 0.66 4.27 6.57
N LEU A 143 1.24 3.58 5.59
CA LEU A 143 2.36 2.65 5.77
C LEU A 143 3.48 2.94 4.76
N ARG A 144 4.72 2.59 5.11
CA ARG A 144 5.86 2.76 4.20
C ARG A 144 5.99 1.56 3.28
N LYS A 145 6.47 1.84 2.06
CA LYS A 145 6.69 0.83 1.01
C LYS A 145 7.57 -0.35 1.47
N ARG A 146 8.61 -0.08 2.28
CA ARG A 146 9.54 -1.12 2.77
C ARG A 146 8.83 -2.07 3.74
N GLU A 147 8.10 -1.52 4.70
CA GLU A 147 7.36 -2.29 5.72
C GLU A 147 6.30 -3.19 5.06
N VAL A 148 5.56 -2.64 4.09
CA VAL A 148 4.56 -3.41 3.35
C VAL A 148 5.20 -4.52 2.51
N ALA A 149 6.32 -4.23 1.85
CA ALA A 149 7.04 -5.21 1.03
C ALA A 149 7.55 -6.40 1.86
N GLU A 150 8.08 -6.14 3.05
CA GLU A 150 8.51 -7.16 4.00
C GLU A 150 7.32 -8.02 4.47
N ALA A 151 6.22 -7.39 4.89
CA ALA A 151 5.03 -8.09 5.40
C ALA A 151 4.40 -9.04 4.37
N ILE A 152 4.33 -8.63 3.09
CA ILE A 152 3.80 -9.43 1.98
C ILE A 152 4.85 -10.33 1.32
N LYS A 153 6.10 -10.33 1.79
CA LYS A 153 7.25 -11.10 1.28
C LYS A 153 7.54 -10.87 -0.21
N LEU A 154 7.48 -9.61 -0.65
CA LEU A 154 7.76 -9.19 -2.03
C LEU A 154 8.85 -8.11 -2.07
N THR A 155 9.39 -7.85 -3.26
CA THR A 155 10.34 -6.73 -3.42
C THR A 155 9.61 -5.38 -3.35
N PRO A 156 10.29 -4.30 -2.92
CA PRO A 156 9.69 -2.96 -2.92
C PRO A 156 9.21 -2.47 -4.29
N SER A 157 9.91 -2.87 -5.36
CA SER A 157 9.52 -2.53 -6.74
C SER A 157 8.23 -3.24 -7.16
N HIS A 158 8.13 -4.54 -6.89
CA HIS A 158 6.93 -5.31 -7.19
C HIS A 158 5.74 -4.84 -6.34
N THR A 159 5.98 -4.51 -5.07
CA THR A 159 5.00 -3.92 -4.15
C THR A 159 4.45 -2.61 -4.70
N ALA A 160 5.30 -1.69 -5.16
CA ALA A 160 4.86 -0.43 -5.78
C ALA A 160 4.00 -0.68 -7.04
N THR A 161 4.38 -1.66 -7.85
CA THR A 161 3.62 -2.04 -9.05
C THR A 161 2.22 -2.55 -8.69
N LEU A 162 2.13 -3.43 -7.69
CA LEU A 162 0.84 -3.95 -7.20
C LEU A 162 0.00 -2.86 -6.53
N SER A 163 0.62 -1.95 -5.79
CA SER A 163 -0.04 -0.79 -5.16
C SER A 163 -0.72 0.07 -6.22
N ARG A 164 0.00 0.36 -7.31
CA ARG A 164 -0.53 1.14 -8.44
C ARG A 164 -1.68 0.40 -9.13
N ARG A 165 -1.51 -0.88 -9.46
CA ARG A 165 -2.58 -1.71 -10.06
C ARG A 165 -3.83 -1.77 -9.18
N LEU A 166 -3.68 -1.92 -7.87
CA LEU A 166 -4.82 -1.89 -6.95
C LEU A 166 -5.58 -0.56 -7.03
N SER A 167 -4.87 0.57 -7.15
CA SER A 167 -5.51 1.88 -7.28
C SER A 167 -6.17 2.11 -8.64
N GLU A 168 -5.59 1.58 -9.72
CA GLU A 168 -6.04 1.81 -11.10
C GLU A 168 -7.12 0.82 -11.55
N GLU A 169 -6.98 -0.45 -11.18
CA GLU A 169 -7.76 -1.58 -11.68
C GLU A 169 -8.59 -2.29 -10.58
N GLY A 170 -8.41 -1.91 -9.31
CA GLY A 170 -9.12 -2.50 -8.17
C GLY A 170 -8.59 -3.86 -7.72
N ALA A 171 -9.22 -4.45 -6.71
CA ALA A 171 -8.75 -5.67 -6.03
C ALA A 171 -8.66 -6.91 -6.94
N GLY A 172 -9.53 -7.00 -7.95
CA GLY A 172 -9.52 -8.10 -8.92
C GLY A 172 -8.26 -8.18 -9.79
N SER A 173 -7.42 -7.13 -9.80
CA SER A 173 -6.11 -7.12 -10.47
C SER A 173 -5.03 -7.87 -9.70
N LEU A 174 -5.24 -8.12 -8.40
CA LEU A 174 -4.28 -8.81 -7.52
C LEU A 174 -4.48 -10.33 -7.53
N VAL A 175 -5.59 -10.82 -8.07
CA VAL A 175 -5.88 -12.25 -8.24
C VAL A 175 -4.95 -12.83 -9.31
N ASP A 176 -4.41 -14.02 -9.06
CA ASP A 176 -3.57 -14.69 -10.07
C ASP A 176 -4.42 -15.09 -11.28
N ARG A 177 -4.20 -14.38 -12.40
CA ARG A 177 -4.88 -14.63 -13.68
C ARG A 177 -4.09 -15.54 -14.61
N ARG A 178 -3.03 -16.20 -14.13
CA ARG A 178 -2.28 -17.16 -14.93
C ARG A 178 -3.19 -18.34 -15.28
N GLN A 179 -3.80 -18.26 -16.45
CA GLN A 179 -4.26 -19.46 -17.13
C GLN A 179 -3.00 -20.10 -17.70
N GLY A 180 -2.63 -21.27 -17.19
CA GLY A 180 -1.46 -22.01 -17.67
C GLY A 180 -1.44 -22.12 -19.19
N GLN A 181 -0.28 -22.45 -19.75
CA GLN A 181 -0.07 -22.53 -21.20
C GLN A 181 -1.19 -23.33 -21.88
N LYS A 182 -2.06 -22.64 -22.64
CA LYS A 182 -3.24 -23.23 -23.30
C LYS A 182 -2.92 -23.96 -24.60
N GLN A 183 -1.76 -23.68 -25.19
CA GLN A 183 -1.34 -24.23 -26.47
C GLN A 183 0.15 -24.61 -26.42
N GLU A 184 0.49 -25.76 -27.00
CA GLU A 184 1.85 -26.29 -27.05
C GLU A 184 2.64 -25.62 -28.19
N TYR A 185 3.58 -24.74 -27.87
CA TYR A 185 4.35 -23.99 -28.87
C TYR A 185 5.48 -24.80 -29.51
N ARG A 186 6.01 -25.83 -28.82
CA ARG A 186 7.15 -26.63 -29.30
C ARG A 186 6.72 -27.86 -30.12
N VAL A 187 5.52 -28.38 -29.88
CA VAL A 187 5.00 -29.57 -30.55
C VAL A 187 3.66 -29.19 -31.19
N SER A 188 3.79 -28.44 -32.27
CA SER A 188 2.66 -27.99 -33.08
C SER A 188 1.95 -29.19 -33.74
N PRO A 189 0.71 -29.03 -34.25
CA PRO A 189 -0.01 -30.12 -34.90
C PRO A 189 0.78 -30.85 -36.01
N PRO A 190 1.56 -30.17 -36.88
CA PRO A 190 2.44 -30.84 -37.84
C PRO A 190 3.49 -31.73 -37.18
N VAL A 191 4.12 -31.27 -36.09
CA VAL A 191 5.10 -32.07 -35.35
C VAL A 191 4.44 -33.30 -34.70
N LYS A 192 3.18 -33.18 -34.25
CA LYS A 192 2.41 -34.33 -33.76
C LYS A 192 2.13 -35.35 -34.85
N ALA A 193 1.80 -34.90 -36.05
CA ALA A 193 1.60 -35.79 -37.20
C ALA A 193 2.88 -36.57 -37.52
N GLU A 194 4.04 -35.89 -37.53
CA GLU A 194 5.33 -36.55 -37.74
C GLU A 194 5.67 -37.55 -36.63
N LEU A 195 5.40 -37.21 -35.36
CA LEU A 195 5.56 -38.14 -34.24
C LEU A 195 4.72 -39.42 -34.42
N ILE A 196 3.49 -39.30 -34.90
CA ILE A 196 2.61 -40.45 -35.19
C ILE A 196 3.17 -41.28 -36.34
N GLN A 197 3.66 -40.64 -37.41
CA GLN A 197 4.23 -41.33 -38.56
C GLN A 197 5.48 -42.13 -38.19
N GLN A 198 6.46 -41.52 -37.52
CA GLN A 198 7.68 -42.24 -37.11
C GLN A 198 7.35 -43.36 -36.12
N PHE A 199 6.41 -43.14 -35.19
CA PHE A 199 5.92 -44.20 -34.30
C PHE A 199 5.34 -45.39 -35.08
N ALA A 200 4.47 -45.14 -36.06
CA ALA A 200 3.85 -46.20 -36.85
C ALA A 200 4.89 -46.98 -37.68
N VAL A 201 5.83 -46.29 -38.33
CA VAL A 201 6.91 -46.91 -39.10
C VAL A 201 7.77 -47.80 -38.20
N ASP A 202 8.17 -47.31 -37.03
CA ASP A 202 8.97 -48.05 -36.06
C ASP A 202 8.27 -49.33 -35.58
N ILE A 203 6.98 -49.24 -35.24
CA ILE A 203 6.19 -50.38 -34.78
C ILE A 203 5.96 -51.41 -35.88
N ILE A 204 5.69 -50.98 -37.12
CA ILE A 204 5.46 -51.89 -38.25
C ILE A 204 6.75 -52.61 -38.65
N THR A 205 7.89 -51.91 -38.65
CA THR A 205 9.16 -52.46 -39.15
C THR A 205 9.93 -53.25 -38.10
N SER A 206 9.94 -52.77 -36.85
CA SER A 206 10.82 -53.32 -35.80
C SER A 206 10.07 -53.81 -34.56
N GLY A 207 8.76 -53.59 -34.46
CA GLY A 207 7.95 -53.96 -33.30
C GLY A 207 8.27 -53.18 -32.02
N GLN A 208 9.19 -52.23 -32.08
CA GLN A 208 9.64 -51.43 -30.93
C GLN A 208 9.80 -49.96 -31.32
N THR A 209 9.68 -49.06 -30.34
CA THR A 209 9.83 -47.61 -30.50
C THR A 209 10.75 -47.09 -29.41
N SER A 210 11.64 -46.16 -29.76
CA SER A 210 12.46 -45.43 -28.80
C SER A 210 12.32 -43.93 -28.97
N GLY A 211 12.13 -43.22 -27.86
CA GLY A 211 12.07 -41.75 -27.88
C GLY A 211 13.36 -41.08 -28.36
N SER A 212 14.52 -41.72 -28.18
CA SER A 212 15.78 -41.21 -28.75
C SER A 212 15.86 -41.43 -30.26
N LYS A 213 15.41 -42.59 -30.73
CA LYS A 213 15.38 -42.92 -32.16
C LYS A 213 14.46 -41.98 -32.93
N ILE A 214 13.22 -41.80 -32.47
CA ILE A 214 12.25 -40.89 -33.07
C ILE A 214 12.75 -39.43 -33.02
N SER A 215 13.43 -39.04 -31.93
CA SER A 215 14.04 -37.71 -31.82
C SER A 215 15.11 -37.47 -32.90
N THR A 216 15.96 -38.47 -33.16
CA THR A 216 16.97 -38.42 -34.22
C THR A 216 16.31 -38.41 -35.61
N GLU A 217 15.33 -39.27 -35.84
CA GLU A 217 14.62 -39.36 -37.13
C GLU A 217 13.90 -38.06 -37.50
N LEU A 218 13.25 -37.41 -36.51
CA LEU A 218 12.62 -36.10 -36.70
C LEU A 218 13.64 -35.01 -37.07
N LYS A 219 14.84 -35.07 -36.47
CA LYS A 219 15.91 -34.13 -36.78
C LYS A 219 16.45 -34.38 -38.18
N ASP A 220 16.71 -35.63 -38.53
CA ASP A 220 17.38 -35.99 -39.78
C ASP A 220 16.45 -35.88 -41.00
N ARG A 221 15.17 -36.22 -40.85
CA ARG A 221 14.20 -36.23 -41.97
C ARG A 221 13.43 -34.92 -42.12
N CYS A 222 13.10 -34.28 -41.00
CA CYS A 222 12.16 -33.16 -40.99
C CYS A 222 12.82 -31.85 -40.50
N ASN A 223 14.10 -31.88 -40.11
CA ASN A 223 14.80 -30.77 -39.46
C ASN A 223 14.08 -30.27 -38.19
N ILE A 224 13.39 -31.17 -37.49
CA ILE A 224 12.62 -30.89 -36.27
C ILE A 224 13.42 -31.33 -35.04
N SER A 225 13.85 -30.37 -34.21
CA SER A 225 14.60 -30.66 -32.98
C SER A 225 13.66 -30.76 -31.76
N VAL A 226 13.36 -31.99 -31.35
CA VAL A 226 12.53 -32.26 -30.16
C VAL A 226 13.26 -33.23 -29.23
N PRO A 227 13.45 -32.91 -27.93
CA PRO A 227 14.12 -33.81 -27.00
C PRO A 227 13.40 -35.15 -26.81
N ALA A 228 14.13 -36.24 -26.65
CA ALA A 228 13.59 -37.59 -26.45
C ALA A 228 12.59 -37.71 -25.27
N ARG A 229 12.69 -36.84 -24.24
CA ARG A 229 11.72 -36.77 -23.14
C ARG A 229 10.38 -36.18 -23.59
N THR A 230 10.42 -35.13 -24.41
CA THR A 230 9.24 -34.49 -25.01
C THR A 230 8.55 -35.44 -25.98
N VAL A 231 9.31 -36.17 -26.81
CA VAL A 231 8.78 -37.25 -27.66
C VAL A 231 8.00 -38.26 -26.82
N ARG A 232 8.61 -38.84 -25.78
CA ARG A 232 7.95 -39.83 -24.90
C ARG A 232 6.68 -39.28 -24.25
N TYR A 233 6.74 -38.04 -23.77
CA TYR A 233 5.58 -37.38 -23.18
C TYR A 233 4.41 -37.31 -24.17
N HIS A 234 4.63 -36.83 -25.39
CA HIS A 234 3.55 -36.71 -26.37
C HIS A 234 3.07 -38.05 -26.92
N LEU A 235 3.94 -39.05 -27.10
CA LEU A 235 3.51 -40.39 -27.48
C LEU A 235 2.58 -41.00 -26.41
N ALA A 236 2.88 -40.79 -25.13
CA ALA A 236 2.04 -41.23 -24.02
C ALA A 236 0.73 -40.44 -23.95
N GLN A 237 0.80 -39.10 -24.07
CA GLN A 237 -0.36 -38.21 -24.07
C GLN A 237 -1.34 -38.52 -25.22
N MET A 238 -0.83 -38.91 -26.39
CA MET A 238 -1.63 -39.33 -27.55
C MET A 238 -2.11 -40.79 -27.47
N GLY A 239 -1.76 -41.53 -26.43
CA GLY A 239 -2.18 -42.93 -26.25
C GLY A 239 -1.50 -43.94 -27.18
N LEU A 240 -0.46 -43.55 -27.92
CA LEU A 240 0.17 -44.40 -28.95
C LEU A 240 0.81 -45.67 -28.37
N GLY A 241 1.23 -45.65 -27.11
CA GLY A 241 1.72 -46.85 -26.43
C GLY A 241 0.70 -47.99 -26.37
N GLN A 242 -0.60 -47.68 -26.34
CA GLN A 242 -1.67 -48.68 -26.23
C GLN A 242 -1.92 -49.43 -27.54
N ILE A 243 -1.62 -48.81 -28.68
CA ILE A 243 -1.86 -49.38 -30.02
C ILE A 243 -0.65 -50.14 -30.58
N LYS A 244 0.43 -50.25 -29.80
CA LYS A 244 1.69 -50.88 -30.21
C LYS A 244 1.52 -52.32 -30.74
N GLN A 245 0.60 -53.09 -30.15
CA GLN A 245 0.37 -54.49 -30.54
C GLN A 245 -0.77 -54.63 -31.57
N SER A 246 -1.76 -53.73 -31.55
CA SER A 246 -2.90 -53.80 -32.46
C SER A 246 -2.56 -53.30 -33.86
N LEU A 247 -1.69 -52.29 -33.98
CA LEU A 247 -1.38 -51.65 -35.26
C LEU A 247 -0.70 -52.62 -36.27
N PRO A 248 0.30 -53.43 -35.89
CA PRO A 248 0.83 -54.47 -36.79
C PRO A 248 -0.19 -55.54 -37.18
N ARG A 249 -1.09 -55.92 -36.25
CA ARG A 249 -2.14 -56.93 -36.51
C ARG A 249 -3.15 -56.41 -37.54
N LEU A 250 -3.60 -55.17 -37.38
CA LEU A 250 -4.50 -54.50 -38.33
C LEU A 250 -3.86 -54.45 -39.73
N LEU A 251 -2.57 -54.11 -39.83
CA LEU A 251 -1.87 -54.12 -41.12
C LEU A 251 -1.80 -55.52 -41.75
N ALA A 252 -1.57 -56.56 -40.93
CA ALA A 252 -1.51 -57.94 -41.40
C ALA A 252 -2.88 -58.45 -41.90
N GLU A 253 -3.96 -58.08 -41.22
CA GLU A 253 -5.33 -58.38 -41.66
C GLU A 253 -5.65 -57.68 -42.98
N VAL A 254 -5.35 -56.38 -43.10
CA VAL A 254 -5.56 -55.61 -44.33
C VAL A 254 -4.79 -56.23 -45.51
N LYS A 255 -3.51 -56.60 -45.32
CA LYS A 255 -2.70 -57.26 -46.35
C LYS A 255 -3.26 -58.61 -46.79
N LYS A 256 -3.92 -59.36 -45.89
CA LYS A 256 -4.58 -60.64 -46.23
C LYS A 256 -5.85 -60.42 -47.05
N THR A 257 -6.64 -59.40 -46.72
CA THR A 257 -7.86 -59.05 -47.47
C THR A 257 -7.59 -58.32 -48.79
N SER A 258 -6.47 -57.63 -48.96
CA SER A 258 -6.15 -56.88 -50.19
C SER A 258 -5.80 -57.77 -51.39
N ASN A 259 -5.48 -59.05 -51.18
CA ASN A 259 -5.31 -60.00 -52.29
C ASN A 259 -6.62 -60.32 -53.04
N ASN A 260 -7.78 -59.87 -52.56
CA ASN A 260 -9.07 -60.06 -53.22
C ASN A 260 -9.52 -58.87 -54.09
N TYR A 261 -8.74 -57.78 -54.19
CA TYR A 261 -9.13 -56.58 -54.96
C TYR A 261 -8.42 -56.43 -56.32
N SER A 262 -7.62 -57.41 -56.75
CA SER A 262 -6.94 -57.41 -58.06
C SER A 262 -7.68 -58.23 -59.12
N SER A 263 -9.00 -58.39 -59.02
CA SER A 263 -9.81 -59.17 -59.96
C SER A 263 -11.16 -58.53 -60.22
N THR A 264 -11.15 -57.34 -60.82
CA THR A 264 -12.26 -56.79 -61.63
C THR A 264 -11.67 -55.89 -62.70
#